data_AF-A0A9D1NUI2-F1
#
_entry.id   AF-A0A9D1NUI2-F1
#
_cell.length_a   1.000
_cell.length_b   1.000
_cell.length_c   1.000
_cell.angle_alpha   90.00
_cell.angle_beta   90.00
_cell.angle_gamma   90.00
#
_symmetry.space_group_name_H-M   'P 1'
#
loop_
_entity.id
_entity.type
_entity.pdbx_description
1 polymer ?
#
loop_
_entity_poly.entity_id
_entity_poly.type
_entity_poly.pdbx_seq_one_letter_code
_entity_poly.pdbx_strand_id
1 'polypeptide(L)'
;RPLDDAIWNYDARNFNNYMVRSSAQYNLKWVMEHTAILHFCGKPKPWKPGYLYRFGMLYLHYEQLARRSWGALSGQEAEEVLL
;
A
#
# COMPACT_ATOMS: atom_id res chain seq x y z
N ARG A 1 13.49 9.56 -20.00
CA ARG A 1 12.30 10.35 -19.61
C ARG A 1 12.12 10.17 -18.10
N PRO A 2 11.95 11.23 -17.29
CA PRO A 2 11.69 11.07 -15.87
C PRO A 2 10.34 10.37 -15.63
N LEU A 3 10.27 9.52 -14.60
CA LEU A 3 9.04 8.84 -14.19
C LEU A 3 8.18 9.77 -13.32
N ASP A 4 6.85 9.68 -13.47
CA ASP A 4 5.90 10.38 -12.60
C ASP A 4 5.83 9.69 -11.24
N ASP A 5 6.15 10.42 -10.18
CA ASP A 5 6.15 9.93 -8.81
C ASP A 5 4.74 9.58 -8.33
N ALA A 6 3.70 10.27 -8.82
CA ALA A 6 2.32 9.96 -8.46
C ALA A 6 1.86 8.57 -8.93
N ILE A 7 2.54 7.99 -9.94
CA ILE A 7 2.25 6.64 -10.43
C ILE A 7 3.21 5.63 -9.82
N TRP A 8 4.51 5.92 -9.85
CA TRP A 8 5.55 4.91 -9.62
C TRP A 8 6.24 4.99 -8.26
N ASN A 9 6.01 6.04 -7.47
CA ASN A 9 6.66 6.23 -6.18
C ASN A 9 5.89 7.21 -5.29
N TYR A 10 4.59 6.94 -5.09
CA TYR A 10 3.69 7.88 -4.43
C TYR A 10 4.01 7.95 -2.93
N ASP A 11 4.43 9.12 -2.43
CA ASP A 11 4.63 9.31 -0.98
C ASP A 11 3.28 9.28 -0.25
N ALA A 12 3.01 8.18 0.44
CA ALA A 12 1.75 7.94 1.15
C ALA A 12 1.44 8.97 2.26
N ARG A 13 2.44 9.72 2.73
CA ARG A 13 2.26 10.78 3.72
C ARG A 13 1.78 12.08 3.08
N ASN A 14 1.98 12.24 1.78
CA ASN A 14 1.93 13.52 1.09
C ASN A 14 0.63 13.75 0.30
N PHE A 15 -0.45 13.06 0.65
CA PHE A 15 -1.73 13.09 -0.06
C PHE A 15 -2.23 14.51 -0.36
N ASN A 16 -2.19 15.41 0.64
CA ASN A 16 -2.67 16.78 0.47
C ASN A 16 -1.85 17.56 -0.57
N ASN A 17 -0.54 17.33 -0.67
CA ASN A 17 0.30 18.02 -1.64
C ASN A 17 0.02 17.54 -3.07
N TYR A 18 -0.18 16.23 -3.28
CA TYR A 18 -0.62 15.71 -4.58
C TYR A 18 -2.00 16.26 -4.97
N MET A 19 -2.95 16.31 -4.02
CA MET A 19 -4.27 16.91 -4.22
C MET A 19 -4.18 18.37 -4.67
N VAL A 20 -3.40 19.21 -3.98
CA VAL A 20 -3.29 20.64 -4.32
C VAL A 20 -2.59 20.83 -5.67
N ARG A 21 -1.46 20.15 -5.90
CA ARG A 21 -0.67 20.30 -7.14
C ARG A 21 -1.40 19.81 -8.39
N SER A 22 -2.34 18.89 -8.23
CA SER A 22 -3.15 18.32 -9.32
C SER A 22 -4.53 18.99 -9.45
N SER A 23 -4.77 20.10 -8.76
CA SER A 23 -6.09 20.77 -8.74
C SER A 23 -7.23 19.81 -8.37
N ALA A 24 -7.01 19.01 -7.33
CA ALA A 24 -7.89 17.97 -6.79
C ALA A 24 -8.13 16.75 -7.70
N GLN A 25 -7.40 16.61 -8.80
CA GLN A 25 -7.48 15.43 -9.68
C GLN A 25 -6.97 14.17 -8.97
N TYR A 26 -5.85 14.25 -8.23
CA TYR A 26 -5.22 13.11 -7.55
C TYR A 26 -5.90 12.82 -6.20
N ASN A 27 -7.23 12.74 -6.23
CA ASN A 27 -8.06 12.32 -5.11
C ASN A 27 -7.93 10.83 -4.83
N LEU A 28 -8.56 10.37 -3.75
CA LEU A 28 -8.43 8.98 -3.31
C LEU A 28 -8.82 7.97 -4.41
N LYS A 29 -9.89 8.25 -5.17
CA LYS A 29 -10.34 7.40 -6.27
C LYS A 29 -9.28 7.32 -7.37
N TRP A 30 -8.75 8.47 -7.78
CA TRP A 30 -7.70 8.54 -8.78
C TRP A 30 -6.45 7.74 -8.36
N VAL A 31 -5.99 7.92 -7.10
CA VAL A 31 -4.83 7.18 -6.57
C VAL A 31 -5.07 5.67 -6.62
N MET A 32 -6.24 5.19 -6.22
CA MET A 32 -6.55 3.75 -6.27
C MET A 32 -6.61 3.19 -7.70
N GLU A 33 -6.97 4.02 -8.68
CA GLU A 33 -7.09 3.60 -10.09
C GLU A 33 -5.76 3.68 -10.86
N HIS A 34 -4.86 4.60 -10.50
CA HIS A 34 -3.71 4.96 -11.33
C HIS A 34 -2.36 4.73 -10.66
N THR A 35 -2.27 4.83 -9.33
CA THR A 35 -0.98 4.68 -8.62
C THR A 35 -0.59 3.21 -8.55
N ALA A 36 0.53 2.86 -9.16
CA ALA A 36 1.08 1.51 -9.15
C ALA A 36 1.81 1.19 -7.84
N ILE A 37 2.52 2.16 -7.26
CA ILE A 37 3.34 1.94 -6.06
C ILE A 37 3.06 3.03 -5.01
N LEU A 38 2.50 2.61 -3.88
CA LEU A 38 2.43 3.41 -2.66
C LEU A 38 3.71 3.21 -1.84
N HIS A 39 4.47 4.29 -1.66
CA HIS A 39 5.70 4.28 -0.87
C HIS A 39 5.48 4.86 0.53
N PHE A 40 5.51 3.98 1.54
CA PHE A 40 5.44 4.34 2.95
C PHE A 40 6.79 4.80 3.50
N CYS A 41 7.29 5.94 3.01
CA CYS A 41 8.63 6.45 3.32
C CYS A 41 8.70 7.16 4.69
N GLY A 42 9.92 7.45 5.16
CA GLY A 42 10.16 8.12 6.45
C GLY A 42 9.90 7.23 7.69
N LYS A 43 9.82 7.87 8.85
CA LYS A 43 9.69 7.20 10.17
C LYS A 43 8.31 6.58 10.45
N PRO A 44 7.16 7.21 10.14
CA PRO A 44 5.85 6.63 10.47
C PRO A 44 5.54 5.49 9.50
N LYS A 45 5.39 4.27 10.03
CA LYS A 45 5.12 3.08 9.24
C LYS A 45 3.71 2.55 9.51
N PRO A 46 2.98 2.05 8.50
CA PRO A 46 1.61 1.59 8.67
C PRO A 46 1.46 0.33 9.53
N TRP A 47 2.52 -0.45 9.71
CA TRP A 47 2.58 -1.59 10.63
C TRP A 47 2.93 -1.22 12.08
N LYS A 48 3.04 0.07 12.40
CA LYS A 48 3.30 0.55 13.77
C LYS A 48 2.03 1.14 14.39
N PRO A 49 1.86 1.02 15.72
CA PRO A 49 0.76 1.68 16.42
C PRO A 49 0.74 3.19 16.17
N GLY A 50 -0.46 3.77 16.07
CA GLY A 50 -0.63 5.22 15.93
C GLY A 50 -0.30 5.76 14.53
N TYR A 51 -0.35 4.95 13.47
CA TYR A 51 -0.24 5.46 12.10
C TYR A 51 -1.50 6.23 11.69
N LEU A 52 -1.36 7.52 11.39
CA LEU A 52 -2.48 8.45 11.16
C LEU A 52 -2.71 8.84 9.70
N TYR A 53 -1.92 8.32 8.76
CA TYR A 53 -2.05 8.70 7.36
C TYR A 53 -3.06 7.83 6.61
N ARG A 54 -3.64 8.42 5.56
CA ARG A 54 -4.82 7.94 4.83
C ARG A 54 -4.73 6.48 4.35
N PHE A 55 -3.54 6.01 3.98
CA PHE A 55 -3.34 4.69 3.38
C PHE A 55 -3.03 3.56 4.39
N GLY A 56 -3.13 3.83 5.70
CA GLY A 56 -2.84 2.84 6.73
C GLY A 56 -3.80 1.65 6.70
N MET A 57 -5.11 1.90 6.56
CA MET A 57 -6.12 0.83 6.49
C MET A 57 -5.91 -0.08 5.29
N LEU A 58 -5.52 0.48 4.13
CA LEU A 58 -5.21 -0.31 2.93
C LEU A 58 -4.01 -1.22 3.18
N TYR A 59 -2.95 -0.70 3.79
CA TYR A 59 -1.79 -1.52 4.15
C TYR A 59 -2.18 -2.68 5.09
N LEU A 60 -2.93 -2.40 6.15
CA LEU A 60 -3.35 -3.43 7.11
C LEU A 60 -4.25 -4.49 6.45
N HIS A 61 -5.10 -4.08 5.50
CA HIS A 61 -5.89 -5.01 4.71
C HIS A 61 -5.00 -5.98 3.91
N TYR A 62 -4.01 -5.45 3.18
CA TYR A 62 -3.05 -6.28 2.44
C TYR A 62 -2.17 -7.14 3.35
N GLU A 63 -1.78 -6.64 4.52
CA GLU A 63 -1.06 -7.43 5.52
C GLU A 63 -1.87 -8.67 5.93
N GLN A 64 -3.17 -8.52 6.17
CA GLN A 64 -4.04 -9.64 6.50
C GLN A 64 -4.23 -10.61 5.34
N LEU A 65 -4.38 -10.11 4.11
CA LEU A 65 -4.44 -10.95 2.91
C LEU A 65 -3.16 -11.77 2.74
N ALA A 66 -1.99 -11.15 2.92
CA ALA A 66 -0.71 -11.82 2.84
C ALA A 66 -0.57 -12.90 3.92
N ARG A 67 -0.91 -12.61 5.18
CA ARG A 67 -0.88 -13.61 6.27
C ARG A 67 -1.77 -14.81 6.00
N ARG A 68 -2.99 -14.59 5.51
CA ARG A 68 -3.93 -15.68 5.18
C ARG A 68 -3.43 -16.52 4.01
N SER A 69 -2.89 -15.87 2.99
CA SER A 69 -2.33 -16.55 1.82
C SER A 69 -1.10 -17.37 2.21
N TRP A 70 -0.21 -16.80 3.03
CA TRP A 70 0.97 -17.51 3.54
C TRP A 70 0.60 -18.70 4.42
N GLY A 71 -0.37 -18.53 5.32
CA GLY A 71 -0.88 -19.63 6.14
C GLY A 71 -1.47 -20.77 5.31
N ALA A 72 -2.20 -20.44 4.24
CA ALA A 72 -2.74 -21.42 3.30
C ALA A 72 -1.62 -22.19 2.56
N LEU A 73 -0.59 -21.49 2.09
CA LEU A 73 0.56 -22.11 1.41
C LEU A 73 1.36 -23.02 2.36
N SER A 74 1.61 -22.58 3.60
CA SER A 74 2.29 -23.42 4.60
C SER A 74 1.50 -24.66 5.00
N GLY A 75 0.17 -24.62 4.90
CA GLY A 75 -0.69 -25.78 5.12
C GLY A 75 -0.71 -26.75 3.94
N GLN A 76 -0.58 -26.23 2.71
CA GLN A 76 -0.52 -27.04 1.49
C GLN A 76 0.82 -27.76 1.31
N GLU A 77 1.96 -27.12 1.63
CA GLU A 77 3.27 -27.80 1.63
C GLU A 77 3.33 -28.95 2.65
N ALA A 78 2.66 -28.81 3.79
CA ALA A 78 2.60 -29.88 4.78
C ALA A 78 1.82 -31.11 4.28
N GLU A 79 0.81 -30.92 3.43
CA GLU A 79 0.03 -32.01 2.83
C GLU A 79 0.80 -32.72 1.70
N GLU A 80 1.64 -31.99 0.95
CA GLU A 80 2.47 -32.53 -0.14
C GLU A 80 3.72 -33.30 0.36
N VAL A 81 4.21 -33.01 1.57
CA VAL A 81 5.33 -33.75 2.22
C VAL A 81 4.85 -35.00 2.99
N LEU A 82 3.54 -35.10 3.26
CA LEU A 82 2.91 -36.25 3.94
C LEU A 82 2.35 -37.32 2.98
N LEU A 83 2.55 -37.17 1.67
CA LEU A 83 2.27 -38.16 0.62
C LEU A 83 3.57 -38.68 -0.01
#